data_AF-A0A0U5E8W3-F1
#
_entry.id   AF-A0A0U5E8W3-F1
#
_cell.length_a   1.000
_cell.length_b   1.000
_cell.length_c   1.000
_cell.angle_alpha   90.00
_cell.angle_beta   90.00
_cell.angle_gamma   90.00
#
_symmetry.space_group_name_H-M   'P 1'
#
loop_
_entity.id
_entity.type
_entity.pdbx_description
1 polymer ?
#
loop_
_entity_poly.entity_id
_entity_poly.type
_entity_poly.pdbx_seq_one_letter_code
_entity_poly.pdbx_strand_id
1 'polypeptide(L)'
;MTAPMVVATWINLQYYGSTVDNRRFGSGNKVLHNVVGGAIGVLEGNGGDLRTGLPMQSLHDGRRWIHEPLRLSVVLQAPETPIEEIIARHALVRELLDNGWLHLFRWDDRDGSIQRRVPGCGWVSGGAEEGEQSGGA
;
A
#
# COMPACT_ATOMS: atom_id res chain seq x y z
N MET A 1 -4.02 -6.76 -13.34
CA MET A 1 -3.10 -5.71 -12.84
C MET A 1 -3.75 -4.33 -12.84
N THR A 2 -4.02 -3.68 -13.98
CA THR A 2 -4.36 -2.25 -14.08
C THR A 2 -5.47 -1.73 -13.15
N ALA A 3 -6.64 -2.39 -13.06
CA ALA A 3 -7.70 -1.96 -12.15
C ALA A 3 -7.51 -2.44 -10.70
N PRO A 4 -7.46 -3.76 -10.41
CA PRO A 4 -7.45 -4.25 -9.03
C PRO A 4 -6.19 -3.85 -8.26
N MET A 5 -5.02 -3.81 -8.91
CA MET A 5 -3.77 -3.40 -8.25
C MET A 5 -3.81 -1.92 -7.89
N VAL A 6 -4.29 -1.07 -8.80
CA VAL A 6 -4.31 0.38 -8.57
C VAL A 6 -5.29 0.71 -7.44
N VAL A 7 -6.50 0.15 -7.46
CA VAL A 7 -7.48 0.38 -6.39
C VAL A 7 -6.97 -0.15 -5.05
N ALA A 8 -6.41 -1.36 -5.01
CA ALA A 8 -5.83 -1.91 -3.79
C ALA A 8 -4.66 -1.05 -3.27
N THR A 9 -3.85 -0.49 -4.17
CA THR A 9 -2.76 0.42 -3.82
C THR A 9 -3.29 1.72 -3.22
N TRP A 10 -4.33 2.33 -3.80
CA TRP A 10 -4.92 3.55 -3.25
C TRP A 10 -5.50 3.35 -1.84
N ILE A 11 -6.15 2.21 -1.61
CA ILE A 11 -6.64 1.85 -0.28
C ILE A 11 -5.44 1.68 0.66
N ASN A 12 -4.43 0.88 0.29
CA ASN A 12 -3.24 0.65 1.11
C ASN A 12 -2.49 1.95 1.44
N LEU A 13 -2.32 2.86 0.48
CA LEU A 13 -1.63 4.13 0.69
C LEU A 13 -2.41 5.07 1.63
N GLN A 14 -3.75 5.02 1.64
CA GLN A 14 -4.54 5.76 2.63
C GLN A 14 -4.27 5.27 4.06
N TYR A 15 -4.23 3.94 4.27
CA TYR A 15 -3.86 3.38 5.58
C TYR A 15 -2.41 3.69 5.93
N TYR A 16 -1.47 3.49 5.01
CA TYR A 16 -0.05 3.74 5.21
C TYR A 16 0.19 5.20 5.62
N GLY A 17 -0.24 6.16 4.77
CA GLY A 17 -0.04 7.59 5.00
C GLY A 17 -0.68 8.06 6.31
N SER A 18 -1.93 7.67 6.55
CA SER A 18 -2.65 8.06 7.76
C SER A 18 -2.04 7.48 9.04
N THR A 19 -1.31 6.36 8.93
CA THR A 19 -0.63 5.71 10.07
C THR A 19 0.74 6.35 10.35
N VAL A 20 1.52 6.67 9.31
CA VAL A 20 2.89 7.21 9.50
C VAL A 20 2.91 8.69 9.92
N ASP A 21 1.98 9.51 9.43
CA ASP A 21 1.84 10.92 9.81
C ASP A 21 0.38 11.36 9.66
N ASN A 22 -0.45 11.00 10.64
CA ASN A 22 -1.89 11.32 10.63
C ASN A 22 -2.14 12.84 10.58
N ARG A 23 -1.21 13.65 11.09
CA ARG A 23 -1.36 15.12 11.07
C ARG A 23 -1.34 15.66 9.63
N ARG A 24 -0.50 15.11 8.76
CA ARG A 24 -0.38 15.54 7.36
C ARG A 24 -1.24 14.73 6.39
N PHE A 25 -1.34 13.42 6.60
CA PHE A 25 -1.95 12.49 5.65
C PHE A 25 -3.20 11.78 6.18
N GLY A 26 -3.68 12.18 7.36
CA GLY A 26 -4.91 11.68 7.96
C GLY A 26 -5.88 12.80 8.36
N SER A 27 -7.05 12.38 8.82
CA SER A 27 -8.15 13.28 9.21
C SER A 27 -8.21 13.56 10.72
N GLY A 28 -7.18 13.22 11.49
CA GLY A 28 -7.15 13.57 12.92
C GLY A 28 -8.15 12.77 13.75
N ASN A 29 -8.77 13.41 14.73
CA ASN A 29 -9.63 12.76 15.71
C ASN A 29 -11.11 12.79 15.31
N LYS A 30 -11.73 11.60 15.20
CA LYS A 30 -13.14 11.44 14.81
C LYS A 30 -14.15 12.16 15.71
N VAL A 31 -13.86 12.30 17.00
CA VAL A 31 -14.77 12.92 17.98
C VAL A 31 -14.95 14.42 17.73
N LEU A 32 -14.02 15.04 17.00
CA LEU A 32 -14.07 16.46 16.67
C LEU A 32 -14.67 16.74 15.28
N HIS A 33 -15.29 15.76 14.60
CA HIS A 33 -15.75 15.94 13.22
C HIS A 33 -17.18 16.48 13.05
N ASN A 34 -17.32 17.58 12.28
CA ASN A 34 -18.58 18.06 11.74
C ASN A 34 -18.71 17.68 10.25
N VAL A 35 -19.76 16.96 9.84
CA VAL A 35 -19.99 16.58 8.42
C VAL A 35 -20.43 17.81 7.62
N VAL A 36 -19.80 18.07 6.46
CA VAL A 36 -20.08 19.24 5.62
C VAL A 36 -20.27 18.90 4.15
N GLY A 37 -20.92 19.79 3.40
CA GLY A 37 -21.05 19.69 1.95
C GLY A 37 -21.88 18.52 1.43
N GLY A 38 -22.81 17.94 2.22
CA GLY A 38 -23.62 16.80 1.77
C GLY A 38 -22.84 15.49 1.67
N ALA A 39 -22.03 15.18 2.68
CA ALA A 39 -21.17 13.98 2.79
C ALA A 39 -19.90 13.97 1.92
N ILE A 40 -19.49 15.14 1.41
CA ILE A 40 -18.22 15.29 0.68
C ILE A 40 -17.01 15.23 1.63
N GLY A 41 -17.16 15.59 2.91
CA GLY A 41 -16.08 15.53 3.90
C GLY A 41 -16.48 15.91 5.32
N VAL A 42 -15.49 15.99 6.21
CA VAL A 42 -15.63 16.36 7.63
C VAL A 42 -14.63 17.46 8.01
N LEU A 43 -15.03 18.39 8.89
CA LEU A 43 -14.17 19.41 9.51
C LEU A 43 -13.79 18.97 10.92
N GLU A 44 -12.51 19.06 11.30
CA GLU A 44 -12.05 18.77 12.66
C GLU A 44 -12.09 20.03 13.54
N GLY A 45 -12.93 20.05 14.57
CA GLY A 45 -13.06 21.13 15.55
C GLY A 45 -14.00 22.27 15.13
N ASN A 46 -13.89 23.41 15.82
CA ASN A 46 -14.70 24.62 15.59
C ASN A 46 -14.20 25.51 14.43
N GLY A 47 -13.17 25.07 13.71
CA GLY A 47 -12.67 25.72 12.52
C GLY A 47 -11.48 24.93 12.00
N GLY A 48 -11.50 24.49 10.75
CA GLY A 48 -10.35 23.77 10.23
C GLY A 48 -10.58 23.23 8.83
N ASP A 49 -9.54 23.33 8.01
CA ASP A 49 -9.50 22.92 6.60
C ASP A 49 -9.95 21.48 6.35
N LEU A 50 -10.36 21.18 5.12
CA LEU A 50 -10.66 19.81 4.68
C LEU A 50 -9.42 18.93 4.83
N ARG A 51 -9.53 17.85 5.62
CA ARG A 51 -8.46 16.85 5.79
C ARG A 51 -8.83 15.52 5.15
N THR A 52 -7.93 14.98 4.35
CA THR A 52 -8.07 13.68 3.68
C THR A 52 -7.50 12.54 4.51
N GLY A 53 -7.81 11.29 4.14
CA GLY A 53 -7.28 10.11 4.81
C GLY A 53 -8.09 9.69 6.04
N LEU A 54 -7.53 8.80 6.85
CA LEU A 54 -8.25 8.10 7.90
C LEU A 54 -8.08 8.77 9.27
N PRO A 55 -9.12 8.76 10.11
CA PRO A 55 -9.03 9.26 11.47
C PRO A 55 -8.28 8.28 12.37
N MET A 56 -7.71 8.75 13.47
CA MET A 56 -6.96 7.91 14.40
C MET A 56 -7.74 6.68 14.90
N GLN A 57 -9.06 6.81 15.09
CA GLN A 57 -9.93 5.71 15.51
C GLN A 57 -10.09 4.58 14.48
N SER A 58 -9.79 4.85 13.20
CA SER A 58 -9.74 3.82 12.16
C SER A 58 -8.41 3.07 12.13
N LEU A 59 -7.40 3.54 12.87
CA LEU A 59 -6.02 3.05 12.79
C LEU A 59 -5.51 2.51 14.13
N HIS A 60 -6.00 3.06 15.24
CA HIS A 60 -5.48 2.84 16.59
C HIS A 60 -6.64 2.72 17.58
N ASP A 61 -6.54 1.78 18.53
CA ASP A 61 -7.58 1.51 19.55
C ASP A 61 -7.39 2.29 20.87
N GLY A 62 -6.32 3.08 20.97
CA GLY A 62 -5.91 3.81 22.17
C GLY A 62 -4.77 3.15 22.93
N ARG A 63 -4.39 1.91 22.56
CA ARG A 63 -3.25 1.18 23.13
C ARG A 63 -2.25 0.71 22.09
N ARG A 64 -2.74 0.29 20.91
CA ARG A 64 -1.91 -0.21 19.82
C ARG A 64 -2.47 0.17 18.45
N TRP A 65 -1.60 0.13 17.45
CA TRP A 65 -1.99 0.18 16.05
C TRP A 65 -2.77 -1.10 15.70
N ILE A 66 -3.96 -0.90 15.13
CA ILE A 66 -4.76 -1.96 14.51
C ILE A 66 -4.35 -2.16 13.06
N HIS A 67 -3.85 -1.10 12.43
CA HIS A 67 -3.27 -1.13 11.09
C HIS A 67 -1.80 -0.73 11.16
N GLU A 68 -0.92 -1.63 10.75
CA GLU A 68 0.51 -1.35 10.58
C GLU A 68 0.78 -0.72 9.22
N PRO A 69 1.76 0.20 9.10
CA PRO A 69 2.09 0.85 7.85
C PRO A 69 2.90 -0.08 6.94
N LEU A 70 2.19 -0.94 6.20
CA LEU A 70 2.80 -1.90 5.26
C LEU A 70 2.62 -1.45 3.80
N ARG A 71 3.60 -1.77 2.95
CA ARG A 71 3.48 -1.66 1.49
C ARG A 71 2.74 -2.87 0.93
N LEU A 72 1.80 -2.63 0.01
CA LEU A 72 1.05 -3.70 -0.66
C LEU A 72 1.99 -4.65 -1.43
N SER A 73 1.82 -5.95 -1.24
CA SER A 73 2.45 -6.99 -2.06
C SER A 73 1.43 -7.59 -3.02
N VAL A 74 1.78 -7.64 -4.30
CA VAL A 74 0.93 -8.16 -5.38
C VAL A 74 1.66 -9.31 -6.05
N VAL A 75 1.02 -10.48 -6.07
CA VAL A 75 1.53 -11.66 -6.76
C VAL A 75 0.68 -11.89 -8.01
N LEU A 76 1.34 -11.97 -9.17
CA LEU A 76 0.71 -12.27 -10.44
C LEU A 76 1.19 -13.64 -10.94
N GLN A 77 0.25 -14.54 -11.21
CA GLN A 77 0.52 -15.75 -11.99
C GLN A 77 0.39 -15.39 -13.47
N ALA A 78 1.48 -14.92 -14.06
CA ALA A 78 1.53 -14.53 -15.47
C ALA A 78 2.98 -14.52 -15.99
N PRO A 79 3.19 -14.69 -17.31
CA PRO A 79 4.51 -14.56 -17.91
C PRO A 79 5.07 -13.14 -17.76
N GLU A 80 6.40 -13.00 -17.82
CA GLU A 80 7.11 -11.73 -17.68
C GLU A 80 6.75 -10.71 -18.78
N THR A 81 6.79 -11.13 -20.05
CA THR A 81 6.61 -10.22 -21.19
C THR A 81 5.27 -9.45 -21.14
N PRO A 82 4.11 -10.09 -20.93
CA PRO A 82 2.84 -9.36 -20.79
C PRO A 82 2.80 -8.40 -19.59
N ILE A 83 3.47 -8.74 -18.48
CA ILE A 83 3.55 -7.86 -17.31
C ILE A 83 4.31 -6.59 -17.68
N GLU A 84 5.50 -6.72 -18.27
CA GLU A 84 6.31 -5.57 -18.69
C GLU A 84 5.64 -4.72 -19.78
N GLU A 85 4.94 -5.35 -20.74
CA GLU A 85 4.16 -4.62 -21.75
C GLU A 85 3.07 -3.74 -21.13
N ILE A 86 2.37 -4.23 -20.09
CA ILE A 86 1.36 -3.45 -19.36
C ILE A 86 2.05 -2.31 -18.58
N ILE A 87 3.18 -2.57 -17.92
CA ILE A 87 3.94 -1.54 -17.20
C ILE A 87 4.41 -0.44 -18.15
N ALA A 88 4.91 -0.80 -19.33
CA ALA A 88 5.34 0.16 -20.35
C ALA A 88 4.16 1.03 -20.85
N ARG A 89 2.98 0.42 -21.05
CA ARG A 89 1.78 1.09 -21.56
C ARG A 89 1.12 2.03 -20.56
N HIS A 90 1.20 1.77 -19.26
CA HIS A 90 0.45 2.51 -18.23
C HIS A 90 1.38 3.27 -17.27
N ALA A 91 1.51 4.59 -17.48
CA ALA A 91 2.38 5.47 -16.68
C ALA A 91 2.13 5.36 -15.17
N LEU A 92 0.87 5.38 -14.73
CA LEU A 92 0.52 5.24 -13.31
C LEU A 92 1.04 3.94 -12.69
N VAL A 93 0.90 2.81 -13.41
CA VAL A 93 1.38 1.50 -12.93
C VAL A 93 2.90 1.52 -12.80
N ARG A 94 3.59 2.06 -13.81
CA ARG A 94 5.04 2.21 -13.81
C ARG A 94 5.52 3.08 -12.65
N GLU A 95 4.90 4.22 -12.41
CA GLU A 95 5.26 5.13 -11.31
C GLU A 95 5.04 4.50 -9.93
N LEU A 96 4.00 3.70 -9.75
CA LEU A 96 3.78 2.96 -8.50
C LEU A 96 4.90 1.94 -8.24
N LEU A 97 5.35 1.25 -9.28
CA LEU A 97 6.39 0.23 -9.18
C LEU A 97 7.78 0.85 -9.03
N ASP A 98 8.16 1.75 -9.92
CA ASP A 98 9.51 2.29 -10.01
C ASP A 98 9.85 3.21 -8.82
N ASN A 99 8.85 3.85 -8.20
CA ASN A 99 9.03 4.60 -6.96
C ASN A 99 8.89 3.72 -5.69
N GLY A 100 8.66 2.41 -5.85
CA GLY A 100 8.59 1.47 -4.74
C GLY A 100 7.38 1.65 -3.83
N TRP A 101 6.25 2.14 -4.35
CA TRP A 101 5.01 2.30 -3.59
C TRP A 101 4.31 0.96 -3.30
N LEU A 102 4.61 -0.08 -4.08
CA LEU A 102 4.15 -1.45 -3.86
C LEU A 102 5.23 -2.48 -4.27
N HIS A 103 5.05 -3.73 -3.86
CA HIS A 103 5.88 -4.85 -4.28
C HIS A 103 5.14 -5.69 -5.32
N LEU A 104 5.81 -5.99 -6.42
CA LEU A 104 5.29 -6.85 -7.47
C LEU A 104 6.10 -8.14 -7.54
N PHE A 105 5.39 -9.24 -7.47
CA PHE A 105 5.91 -10.58 -7.61
C PHE A 105 5.24 -11.25 -8.81
N ARG A 106 6.03 -12.00 -9.55
CA ARG A 106 5.59 -12.95 -10.56
C ARG A 106 5.76 -14.34 -9.97
N TRP A 107 4.75 -15.18 -10.16
CA TRP A 107 4.82 -16.62 -9.91
C TRP A 107 4.73 -17.36 -11.25
N ASP A 108 5.73 -18.18 -11.55
CA ASP A 108 5.73 -19.06 -12.71
C ASP A 108 5.15 -20.43 -12.32
N ASP A 109 4.12 -20.86 -13.05
CA ASP A 109 3.39 -22.09 -12.76
C ASP A 109 4.07 -23.35 -13.31
N ARG A 110 5.09 -23.20 -14.16
CA ARG A 110 5.81 -24.32 -14.77
C ARG A 110 6.88 -24.88 -13.84
N ASP A 111 7.62 -23.99 -13.17
CA ASP A 111 8.72 -24.36 -12.27
C ASP A 111 8.47 -23.95 -10.81
N GLY A 112 7.37 -23.26 -10.53
CA GLY A 112 7.01 -22.80 -9.19
C GLY A 112 7.83 -21.60 -8.69
N SER A 113 8.69 -21.01 -9.53
CA SER A 113 9.57 -19.93 -9.13
C SER A 113 8.81 -18.64 -8.84
N ILE A 114 9.28 -17.90 -7.84
CA ILE A 114 8.79 -16.56 -7.53
C ILE A 114 9.91 -15.56 -7.76
N GLN A 115 9.60 -14.53 -8.54
CA GLN A 115 10.50 -13.43 -8.83
C GLN A 115 9.87 -12.13 -8.39
N ARG A 116 10.68 -11.24 -7.82
CA ARG A 116 10.27 -9.88 -7.45
C ARG A 116 10.79 -8.90 -8.48
N ARG A 117 9.95 -7.95 -8.89
CA ARG A 117 10.42 -6.79 -9.67
C ARG A 117 11.00 -5.74 -8.73
N VAL A 118 12.28 -5.41 -8.91
CA VAL A 118 13.01 -4.42 -8.11
C VAL A 118 13.28 -3.18 -8.98
N PRO A 119 12.92 -1.97 -8.52
CA PRO A 119 13.20 -0.74 -9.25
C PRO A 119 14.68 -0.61 -9.61
N GLY A 120 14.97 -0.33 -10.89
CA GLY A 120 16.35 -0.21 -11.39
C GLY A 120 17.11 -1.52 -11.58
N CYS A 121 16.61 -2.66 -11.07
CA CYS A 121 17.28 -3.97 -11.18
C CYS A 121 16.51 -5.00 -12.02
N GLY A 122 15.23 -4.75 -12.33
CA GLY A 122 14.40 -5.70 -13.08
C GLY A 122 13.93 -6.86 -12.20
N TRP A 123 13.76 -8.05 -12.79
CA TRP A 123 13.29 -9.24 -12.08
C TRP A 123 14.43 -9.96 -11.35
N VAL A 124 14.26 -10.17 -10.06
CA VAL A 124 15.18 -10.94 -9.22
C VAL A 124 14.46 -12.14 -8.63
N SER A 125 15.09 -13.32 -8.70
CA SER A 125 14.53 -14.53 -8.08
C SER A 125 14.55 -14.40 -6.57
N GLY A 126 13.44 -14.74 -5.91
CA GLY A 126 13.37 -14.82 -4.46
C GLY A 126 14.14 -16.05 -3.99
N GLY A 127 15.28 -15.86 -3.34
CA GLY A 127 15.80 -16.87 -2.43
C GLY A 127 14.80 -17.01 -1.29
N ALA A 128 14.36 -18.22 -0.99
CA ALA A 128 13.79 -18.50 0.32
C ALA A 128 14.93 -18.25 1.32
N GLU A 129 14.90 -17.11 2.02
CA GLU A 129 15.66 -17.00 3.26
C GLU A 129 15.03 -18.02 4.20
N GLU A 130 15.72 -19.16 4.36
CA GLU A 130 15.44 -20.13 5.40
C GLU A 130 15.38 -19.36 6.72
N GLY A 131 14.21 -19.40 7.35
CA GLY A 131 13.97 -18.73 8.62
C GLY A 131 15.08 -19.08 9.59
N GLU A 132 15.69 -18.04 10.15
CA GLU A 132 16.56 -18.09 11.31
C GLU A 132 15.86 -18.95 12.38
N GLN A 133 16.28 -20.20 12.50
CA GLN A 133 15.98 -21.04 13.65
C GLN A 133 16.73 -20.42 14.83
N SER A 134 16.12 -19.47 15.53
CA SER A 134 16.58 -19.06 16.85
C SER A 134 16.24 -20.16 17.85
N GLY A 135 17.06 -21.20 17.86
CA GLY A 135 17.15 -22.13 18.98
C GLY A 135 17.94 -21.50 20.12
N GLY A 136 17.34 -21.47 21.30
CA GLY A 136 18.01 -21.63 22.61
C GLY A 136 18.97 -20.54 23.08
N ALA A 137 18.54 -19.80 24.12
CA ALA A 137 19.01 -20.01 25.50
C ALA A 137 18.01 -19.39 26.48
#